data_AF-A0A7Z7FV43-F1
#
_entry.id   AF-A0A7Z7FV43-F1
#
_cell.length_a   1.000
_cell.length_b   1.000
_cell.length_c   1.000
_cell.angle_alpha   90.00
_cell.angle_beta   90.00
_cell.angle_gamma   90.00
#
_symmetry.space_group_name_H-M   'P 1'
#
loop_
_entity.id
_entity.type
_entity.pdbx_description
1 polymer ?
#
loop_
_entity_poly.entity_id
_entity_poly.type
_entity_poly.pdbx_seq_one_letter_code
_entity_poly.pdbx_strand_id
1 'polypeptide(L)'
;MTDHRTLGELEQAHDDAIRTARERVQQAEDYVTNYRMQMNRMQEDFYNLATQQGVVHDPGFREEFQRVSDGFEENVREAARVIAGFEEELDELSAQHTREREDFLQNRRDDVDNRYR
;
A
#
# COMPACT_ATOMS: atom_id res chain seq x y z
N MET A 1 12.72 16.60 -16.30
CA MET A 1 13.21 17.38 -15.16
C MET A 1 12.24 18.53 -14.98
N THR A 2 11.40 18.47 -13.95
CA THR A 2 10.49 19.57 -13.58
C THR A 2 11.34 20.68 -12.97
N ASP A 3 11.46 21.78 -13.69
CA ASP A 3 12.28 22.94 -13.31
C ASP A 3 11.45 23.80 -12.35
N HIS A 4 11.49 23.47 -11.05
CA HIS A 4 10.74 24.19 -10.01
C HIS A 4 11.36 25.57 -9.80
N ARG A 5 10.58 26.64 -9.97
CA ARG A 5 11.08 28.02 -9.94
C ARG A 5 11.23 28.52 -8.50
N THR A 6 10.47 27.95 -7.57
CA THR A 6 10.48 28.35 -6.15
C THR A 6 10.48 27.14 -5.22
N LEU A 7 10.94 27.34 -3.97
CA LEU A 7 10.89 26.32 -2.92
C LEU A 7 9.45 25.89 -2.63
N GLY A 8 8.49 26.82 -2.64
CA GLY A 8 7.09 26.51 -2.41
C GLY A 8 6.48 25.63 -3.51
N GLU A 9 6.88 25.81 -4.77
CA GLU A 9 6.46 24.92 -5.88
C GLU A 9 7.04 23.51 -5.74
N LEU A 10 8.26 23.38 -5.20
CA LEU A 10 8.89 22.09 -4.92
C LEU A 10 8.19 21.39 -3.76
N GLU A 11 8.01 22.07 -2.63
CA GLU A 11 7.33 21.54 -1.44
C GLU A 11 5.88 21.14 -1.74
N GLN A 12 5.16 21.94 -2.53
CA GLN A 12 3.80 21.58 -2.95
C GLN A 12 3.78 20.32 -3.84
N ALA A 13 4.73 20.18 -4.77
CA ALA A 13 4.81 18.98 -5.60
C ALA A 13 5.14 17.73 -4.75
N HIS A 14 6.00 17.87 -3.74
CA HIS A 14 6.31 16.82 -2.78
C HIS A 14 5.06 16.42 -1.97
N ASP A 15 4.31 17.40 -1.45
CA ASP A 15 3.09 17.16 -0.68
C ASP A 15 2.02 16.44 -1.53
N ASP A 16 1.83 16.86 -2.79
CA ASP A 16 0.89 16.24 -3.72
C ASP A 16 1.28 14.79 -4.05
N ALA A 17 2.57 14.52 -4.23
CA ALA A 17 3.09 13.18 -4.47
C ALA A 17 2.92 12.27 -3.24
N ILE A 18 3.25 12.75 -2.04
CA ILE A 18 3.06 12.02 -0.78
C ILE A 18 1.58 11.72 -0.56
N ARG A 19 0.71 12.71 -0.77
CA ARG A 19 -0.75 12.54 -0.64
C ARG A 19 -1.27 11.46 -1.59
N THR A 20 -0.87 11.52 -2.86
CA THR A 20 -1.27 10.52 -3.86
C THR A 20 -0.78 9.12 -3.49
N ALA A 21 0.47 8.99 -3.03
CA ALA A 21 1.02 7.71 -2.61
C ALA A 21 0.28 7.13 -1.38
N ARG A 22 -0.02 7.96 -0.38
CA ARG A 22 -0.85 7.57 0.78
C ARG A 22 -2.25 7.14 0.39
N GLU A 23 -2.90 7.85 -0.53
CA GLU A 23 -4.22 7.46 -1.04
C GLU A 23 -4.19 6.08 -1.70
N ARG A 24 -3.11 5.72 -2.41
CA ARG A 24 -2.94 4.38 -2.99
C ARG A 24 -2.76 3.30 -1.93
N VAL A 25 -1.95 3.55 -0.90
CA VAL A 25 -1.79 2.62 0.23
C VAL A 25 -3.13 2.37 0.91
N GLN A 26 -3.86 3.44 1.26
CA GLN A 26 -5.17 3.32 1.89
C GLN A 26 -6.16 2.54 1.02
N GLN A 27 -6.22 2.81 -0.29
CA GLN A 27 -7.10 2.08 -1.20
C GLN A 27 -6.75 0.59 -1.27
N ALA A 28 -5.46 0.25 -1.23
CA ALA A 28 -5.01 -1.14 -1.22
C ALA A 28 -5.40 -1.85 0.10
N GLU A 29 -5.20 -1.19 1.25
CA GLU A 29 -5.61 -1.69 2.56
C GLU A 29 -7.12 -1.91 2.66
N ASP A 30 -7.91 -0.95 2.18
CA ASP A 30 -9.37 -1.04 2.13
C ASP A 30 -9.81 -2.21 1.26
N TYR A 31 -9.17 -2.40 0.10
CA TYR A 31 -9.46 -3.50 -0.80
C TYR A 31 -9.18 -4.85 -0.14
N VAL A 32 -8.01 -5.03 0.49
CA VAL A 32 -7.63 -6.27 1.17
C VAL A 32 -8.56 -6.56 2.35
N THR A 33 -8.91 -5.54 3.13
CA THR A 33 -9.85 -5.65 4.25
C THR A 33 -11.24 -6.11 3.77
N ASN A 34 -11.75 -5.50 2.71
CA ASN A 34 -13.03 -5.86 2.11
C ASN A 34 -13.02 -7.27 1.52
N TYR A 35 -11.94 -7.63 0.82
CA TYR A 35 -11.76 -8.97 0.27
C TYR A 35 -11.77 -10.03 1.39
N ARG A 36 -10.99 -9.83 2.45
CA ARG A 36 -10.93 -10.74 3.60
C ARG A 36 -12.31 -10.89 4.27
N MET A 37 -13.03 -9.79 4.45
CA MET A 37 -14.38 -9.82 5.01
C MET A 37 -15.34 -10.64 4.15
N GLN A 38 -15.29 -10.48 2.82
CA GLN A 38 -16.13 -11.24 1.90
C GLN A 38 -15.78 -12.72 1.88
N MET A 39 -14.49 -13.06 1.87
CA MET A 39 -14.05 -14.47 1.89
C MET A 39 -14.45 -15.17 3.19
N ASN A 40 -14.30 -14.51 4.35
CA ASN A 40 -14.75 -15.06 5.63
C ASN A 40 -16.25 -15.33 5.64
N ARG A 41 -17.07 -14.39 5.16
CA ARG A 41 -18.53 -14.58 5.05
C ARG A 41 -18.88 -15.75 4.13
N MET A 42 -18.23 -15.83 2.97
CA MET A 42 -18.44 -16.92 2.02
C MET A 42 -18.07 -18.29 2.62
N GLN A 43 -16.97 -18.37 3.37
CA GLN A 43 -16.57 -19.58 4.10
C GLN A 43 -17.60 -19.98 5.14
N GLU A 44 -18.08 -19.04 5.94
CA GLU A 44 -19.13 -19.27 6.95
C GLU A 44 -20.43 -19.75 6.30
N ASP A 45 -20.90 -19.09 5.25
CA ASP A 45 -22.11 -19.46 4.52
C ASP A 45 -22.00 -20.87 3.92
N PHE A 46 -20.86 -21.18 3.30
CA PHE A 46 -20.61 -22.49 2.71
C PHE A 46 -20.53 -23.58 3.77
N TYR A 47 -19.86 -23.32 4.90
CA TYR A 47 -19.80 -24.25 6.03
C TYR A 47 -21.19 -24.52 6.64
N ASN A 48 -22.00 -23.48 6.79
CA ASN A 48 -23.38 -23.59 7.28
C ASN A 48 -24.23 -24.43 6.33
N LEU A 49 -24.13 -24.20 5.01
CA LEU A 49 -24.81 -25.01 4.01
C LEU A 49 -24.36 -26.48 4.06
N ALA A 50 -23.06 -26.73 4.13
CA ALA A 50 -22.50 -28.08 4.24
C ALA A 50 -22.96 -28.82 5.50
N THR A 51 -23.10 -28.09 6.61
CA THR A 51 -23.64 -28.62 7.87
C THR A 51 -25.11 -29.01 7.70
N GLN A 52 -25.94 -28.16 7.07
CA GLN A 52 -27.34 -28.47 6.80
C GLN A 52 -27.52 -29.70 5.89
N GLN A 53 -26.59 -29.91 4.95
CA GLN A 53 -26.59 -31.07 4.05
C GLN A 53 -25.93 -32.32 4.67
N GLY A 54 -25.36 -32.21 5.87
CA GLY A 54 -24.71 -33.34 6.57
C GLY A 54 -23.36 -33.76 5.99
N VAL A 55 -22.76 -32.98 5.08
CA VAL A 55 -21.49 -33.31 4.41
C VAL A 55 -20.26 -32.79 5.15
N VAL A 56 -20.44 -32.01 6.22
CA VAL A 56 -19.34 -31.40 7.01
C VAL A 56 -18.40 -32.43 7.67
N HIS A 57 -18.86 -33.67 7.81
CA HIS A 57 -18.05 -34.78 8.34
C HIS A 57 -17.37 -35.60 7.25
N ASP A 58 -17.67 -35.34 5.98
CA ASP A 58 -16.99 -35.99 4.85
C ASP A 58 -15.52 -35.54 4.81
N PRO A 59 -14.56 -36.48 4.81
CA PRO A 59 -13.13 -36.12 4.75
C PRO A 59 -12.76 -35.33 3.48
N GLY A 60 -13.36 -35.68 2.33
CA GLY A 60 -13.09 -34.99 1.07
C GLY A 60 -13.59 -33.55 1.10
N PHE A 61 -14.77 -33.31 1.67
CA PHE A 61 -15.25 -31.94 1.91
C PHE A 61 -14.28 -31.13 2.78
N ARG A 62 -13.80 -31.71 3.90
CA ARG A 62 -12.88 -31.02 4.82
C ARG A 62 -11.56 -30.67 4.15
N GLU A 63 -10.99 -31.60 3.39
CA GLU A 63 -9.73 -31.37 2.67
C GLU A 63 -9.87 -30.26 1.62
N GLU A 64 -10.93 -30.28 0.82
CA GLU A 64 -11.16 -29.25 -0.20
C GLU A 64 -11.48 -27.89 0.44
N PHE A 65 -12.28 -27.85 1.51
CA PHE A 65 -12.59 -26.63 2.23
C PHE A 65 -11.34 -26.01 2.87
N GLN A 66 -10.46 -26.85 3.45
CA GLN A 66 -9.19 -26.39 3.99
C GLN A 66 -8.30 -25.84 2.88
N ARG A 67 -8.17 -26.54 1.75
CA ARG A 67 -7.35 -26.10 0.61
C ARG A 67 -7.79 -24.73 0.09
N VAL A 68 -9.09 -24.53 -0.07
CA VAL A 68 -9.65 -23.23 -0.50
C VAL A 68 -9.35 -22.14 0.53
N SER A 69 -9.49 -22.46 1.81
CA SER A 69 -9.21 -21.52 2.91
C SER A 69 -7.73 -21.11 2.95
N ASP A 70 -6.82 -22.06 2.81
CA ASP A 70 -5.38 -21.82 2.75
C ASP A 70 -5.02 -20.92 1.56
N GLY A 71 -5.66 -21.16 0.40
CA GLY A 71 -5.47 -20.32 -0.80
C GLY A 71 -5.93 -18.88 -0.60
N PHE A 72 -7.03 -18.64 0.12
CA PHE A 72 -7.46 -17.28 0.47
C PHE A 72 -6.48 -16.60 1.43
N GLU A 73 -5.97 -17.32 2.44
CA GLU A 73 -4.96 -16.78 3.35
C GLU A 73 -3.63 -16.47 2.65
N GLU A 74 -3.26 -17.26 1.65
CA GLU A 74 -2.10 -16.99 0.81
C GLU A 74 -2.29 -15.71 -0.01
N ASN A 75 -3.43 -15.56 -0.69
CA ASN A 75 -3.75 -14.35 -1.44
C ASN A 75 -3.74 -13.09 -0.56
N VAL A 76 -4.29 -13.16 0.65
CA VAL A 76 -4.27 -12.04 1.61
C VAL A 76 -2.83 -11.70 2.01
N ARG A 77 -1.98 -12.71 2.23
CA ARG A 77 -0.56 -12.50 2.55
C ARG A 77 0.21 -11.89 1.39
N GLU A 78 -0.05 -12.31 0.16
CA GLU A 78 0.56 -11.70 -1.02
C GLU A 78 0.16 -10.24 -1.17
N ALA A 79 -1.13 -9.94 -1.01
CA ALA A 79 -1.61 -8.56 -1.06
C ALA A 79 -1.00 -7.69 0.05
N ALA A 80 -0.83 -8.23 1.26
CA ALA A 80 -0.15 -7.53 2.35
C ALA A 80 1.33 -7.23 2.02
N ARG A 81 2.04 -8.13 1.32
CA ARG A 81 3.41 -7.84 0.86
C ARG A 81 3.47 -6.71 -0.16
N VAL A 82 2.48 -6.63 -1.05
CA VAL A 82 2.39 -5.53 -2.01
C VAL A 82 2.14 -4.19 -1.31
N ILE A 83 1.27 -4.17 -0.29
CA ILE A 83 1.04 -2.97 0.53
C ILE A 83 2.34 -2.53 1.23
N ALA A 84 3.05 -3.47 1.86
CA ALA A 84 4.34 -3.17 2.50
C ALA A 84 5.35 -2.58 1.49
N GLY A 85 5.38 -3.07 0.25
CA GLY A 85 6.21 -2.50 -0.81
C GLY A 85 5.83 -1.04 -1.14
N PHE A 86 4.54 -0.69 -1.16
CA PHE A 86 4.13 0.71 -1.35
C PHE A 86 4.46 1.61 -0.15
N GLU A 87 4.45 1.08 1.08
CA GLU A 87 4.88 1.81 2.26
C GLU A 87 6.40 2.08 2.22
N GLU A 88 7.20 1.09 1.81
CA GLU A 88 8.64 1.26 1.59
C GLU A 88 8.92 2.32 0.52
N GLU A 89 8.20 2.28 -0.62
CA GLU A 89 8.30 3.31 -1.66
C GLU A 89 7.95 4.72 -1.15
N LEU A 90 6.95 4.84 -0.26
CA LEU A 90 6.57 6.11 0.36
C LEU A 90 7.69 6.67 1.27
N ASP A 91 8.33 5.79 2.04
CA ASP A 91 9.45 6.14 2.90
C ASP A 91 10.66 6.59 2.07
N GLU A 92 10.99 5.87 0.99
CA GLU A 92 12.04 6.25 0.05
C GLU A 92 11.77 7.59 -0.62
N LEU A 93 10.53 7.81 -1.07
CA LEU A 93 10.09 9.07 -1.68
C LEU A 93 10.25 10.23 -0.69
N SER A 94 9.84 10.03 0.56
CA SER A 94 9.97 11.05 1.62
C SER A 94 11.43 11.39 1.92
N ALA A 95 12.30 10.38 1.94
CA ALA A 95 13.75 10.57 2.09
C ALA A 95 14.38 11.28 0.88
N GLN A 96 13.90 11.01 -0.34
CA GLN A 96 14.32 11.73 -1.54
C GLN A 96 13.89 13.20 -1.49
N HIS A 97 12.64 13.50 -1.16
CA HIS A 97 12.13 14.86 -1.05
C HIS A 97 12.90 15.71 -0.04
N THR A 98 13.29 15.10 1.09
CA THR A 98 14.13 15.76 2.10
C THR A 98 15.48 16.17 1.52
N ARG A 99 16.13 15.28 0.76
CA ARG A 99 17.41 15.57 0.09
C ARG A 99 17.27 16.66 -0.96
N GLU A 100 16.24 16.58 -1.81
CA GLU A 100 15.98 17.59 -2.85
C GLU A 100 15.75 18.99 -2.25
N ARG A 101 15.06 19.05 -1.10
CA ARG A 101 14.85 20.30 -0.37
C ARG A 101 16.16 20.87 0.17
N GLU A 102 17.01 20.04 0.77
CA GLU A 102 18.33 20.45 1.26
C GLU A 102 19.22 20.95 0.11
N ASP A 103 19.27 20.21 -1.00
CA ASP A 103 20.01 20.59 -2.20
C ASP A 103 19.52 21.93 -2.78
N PHE A 104 18.20 22.14 -2.84
CA PHE A 104 17.63 23.40 -3.32
C PHE A 104 18.04 24.60 -2.45
N LEU A 105 18.00 24.43 -1.12
CA LEU A 105 18.41 25.47 -0.16
C LEU A 105 19.90 25.77 -0.26
N GLN A 106 20.75 24.75 -0.41
CA GLN A 106 22.18 24.92 -0.54
C GLN A 106 22.56 25.63 -1.85
N ASN A 107 21.99 25.22 -2.98
CA ASN A 107 22.20 25.87 -4.27
C ASN A 107 21.80 27.36 -4.26
N ARG A 108 20.70 27.71 -3.57
CA ARG A 108 20.28 29.11 -3.40
C ARG A 108 21.25 29.91 -2.54
N ARG A 109 21.83 29.30 -1.50
CA ARG A 109 22.83 29.95 -0.64
C ARG A 109 24.12 30.22 -1.42
N ASP A 110 24.59 29.25 -2.18
CA ASP A 110 25.82 29.37 -2.97
C ASP A 110 25.69 30.40 -4.10
N ASP A 111 24.50 30.53 -4.73
CA ASP A 111 24.22 31.59 -5.71
C ASP A 111 24.22 33.00 -5.09
N VAL A 112 23.71 33.13 -3.85
CA VAL A 112 23.78 34.39 -3.11
C VAL A 112 25.24 34.73 -2.78
N ASP A 113 26.01 33.79 -2.24
CA ASP A 113 27.40 34.03 -1.85
C ASP A 113 28.31 34.35 -3.05
N ASN A 114 28.05 33.77 -4.23
CA ASN A 114 28.78 34.11 -5.47
C ASN A 114 28.40 35.47 -6.07
N ARG A 115 27.19 36.00 -5.81
CA ARG A 115 26.79 37.35 -6.30
C ARG A 115 27.43 38.49 -5.52
N TYR A 116 27.95 38.22 -4.32
CA TYR A 116 28.58 39.23 -3.46
C TYR A 116 30.12 39.11 -3.38
N ARG A 117 30.72 38.26 -4.22
CA ARG A 117 32.17 38.20 -4.47
C ARG A 117 32.55 38.96 -5.73
#